data_AF-A0A932HD84-F1
#
_entry.id   AF-A0A932HD84-F1
#
_cell.length_a   1.000
_cell.length_b   1.000
_cell.length_c   1.000
_cell.angle_alpha   90.00
_cell.angle_beta   90.00
_cell.angle_gamma   90.00
#
_symmetry.space_group_name_H-M   'P 1'
#
loop_
_entity.id
_entity.type
_entity.pdbx_description
1 polymer ?
#
loop_
_entity_poly.entity_id
_entity_poly.type
_entity_poly.pdbx_seq_one_letter_code
_entity_poly.pdbx_strand_id
1 'polypeptide(L)'
;MELAVLARVLHVLAVVVWIGGVALVTTVLLPATARMKSPEEQLEFFERVESGFARQARVTTLVAGASGFYLVDALDAWSRLALVQYWWMHAMILVWVVFTLMLFVLEPLVLRRWF
;
A
#
# COMPACT_ATOMS: atom_id res chain seq x y z
N MET A 1 27.03 1.43 -3.81
CA MET A 1 26.34 1.21 -5.10
C MET A 1 25.37 0.03 -5.02
N GLU A 2 25.85 -1.17 -4.68
CA GLU A 2 25.06 -2.42 -4.60
C GLU A 2 23.77 -2.32 -3.76
N LEU A 3 23.84 -1.78 -2.55
CA LEU A 3 22.68 -1.65 -1.66
C LEU A 3 21.60 -0.70 -2.20
N ALA A 4 21.99 0.36 -2.92
CA ALA A 4 21.05 1.29 -3.55
C ALA A 4 20.31 0.64 -4.73
N VAL A 5 20.98 -0.24 -5.48
CA VAL A 5 20.34 -1.03 -6.54
C VAL A 5 19.35 -2.01 -5.93
N LEU A 6 19.76 -2.75 -4.90
CA LEU A 6 18.86 -3.67 -4.19
C LEU A 6 17.65 -2.95 -3.60
N ALA A 7 17.85 -1.82 -2.93
CA ALA A 7 16.76 -1.01 -2.39
C ALA A 7 15.81 -0.54 -3.49
N ARG A 8 16.32 -0.14 -4.66
CA ARG A 8 15.48 0.23 -5.81
C ARG A 8 14.67 -0.95 -6.33
N VAL A 9 15.27 -2.12 -6.46
CA VAL A 9 14.57 -3.34 -6.88
C VAL A 9 13.44 -3.66 -5.90
N LEU A 10 13.74 -3.68 -4.60
CA LEU A 10 12.74 -3.90 -3.55
C LEU A 10 11.64 -2.84 -3.58
N HIS A 11 11.98 -1.57 -3.75
CA HIS A 11 11.03 -0.47 -3.82
C HIS A 11 10.06 -0.65 -4.99
N VAL A 12 10.59 -0.89 -6.20
CA VAL A 12 9.77 -1.06 -7.40
C VAL A 12 8.88 -2.29 -7.28
N LEU A 13 9.41 -3.42 -6.83
CA LEU A 13 8.63 -4.64 -6.64
C LEU A 13 7.51 -4.43 -5.61
N ALA A 14 7.81 -3.78 -4.48
CA ALA A 14 6.83 -3.47 -3.46
C ALA A 14 5.71 -2.56 -4.00
N VAL A 15 6.05 -1.52 -4.77
CA VAL A 15 5.08 -0.62 -5.42
C VAL A 15 4.21 -1.37 -6.43
N VAL A 16 4.80 -2.23 -7.27
CA VAL A 16 4.05 -3.02 -8.26
C VAL A 16 3.04 -3.93 -7.58
N VAL A 17 3.47 -4.66 -6.55
CA VAL A 17 2.57 -5.58 -5.83
C VAL A 17 1.51 -4.82 -5.06
N TRP A 18 1.87 -3.69 -4.43
CA TRP A 18 0.93 -2.88 -3.67
C TRP A 18 -0.12 -2.23 -4.56
N ILE A 19 0.28 -1.46 -5.57
CA ILE A 19 -0.65 -0.76 -6.46
C ILE A 19 -1.41 -1.74 -7.35
N GLY A 20 -0.77 -2.82 -7.81
CA GLY A 20 -1.44 -3.90 -8.53
C GLY A 20 -2.50 -4.60 -7.68
N GLY A 21 -2.24 -4.80 -6.39
CA GLY A 21 -3.23 -5.31 -5.44
C GLY A 21 -4.43 -4.38 -5.27
N VAL A 22 -4.19 -3.07 -5.14
CA VAL A 22 -5.27 -2.07 -5.08
C VAL A 22 -6.10 -2.07 -6.37
N ALA A 23 -5.46 -2.13 -7.53
CA ALA A 23 -6.15 -2.23 -8.81
C ALA A 23 -7.03 -3.49 -8.88
N LEU A 24 -6.49 -4.66 -8.49
CA LEU A 24 -7.25 -5.91 -8.45
C LEU A 24 -8.48 -5.81 -7.52
N VAL A 25 -8.30 -5.27 -6.31
CA VAL A 25 -9.40 -5.12 -5.35
C VAL A 25 -10.50 -4.23 -5.92
N THR A 26 -10.13 -3.05 -6.40
CA THR A 26 -11.09 -2.04 -6.85
C THR A 26 -11.81 -2.40 -8.15
N THR A 27 -11.12 -3.05 -9.09
CA THR A 27 -11.64 -3.28 -10.45
C THR A 27 -12.23 -4.68 -10.65
N VAL A 28 -11.83 -5.66 -9.83
CA VAL A 28 -12.25 -7.05 -9.98
C VAL A 28 -12.98 -7.55 -8.73
N LEU A 29 -12.35 -7.47 -7.56
CA LEU A 29 -12.92 -8.09 -6.36
C LEU A 29 -14.18 -7.37 -5.88
N LEU A 30 -14.14 -6.05 -5.67
CA LEU A 30 -15.32 -5.30 -5.22
C LEU A 30 -16.49 -5.42 -6.20
N PRO A 31 -16.32 -5.29 -7.53
CA PRO A 31 -17.41 -5.51 -8.48
C PRO A 31 -17.93 -6.95 -8.50
N ALA A 32 -17.07 -7.95 -8.31
CA ALA A 32 -17.49 -9.35 -8.26
C ALA A 32 -18.32 -9.63 -6.99
N THR A 33 -17.88 -9.13 -5.83
CA THR A 33 -18.61 -9.22 -4.56
C THR A 33 -19.96 -8.53 -4.66
N ALA A 34 -20.02 -7.32 -5.24
CA ALA A 34 -21.27 -6.57 -5.38
C ALA A 34 -22.35 -7.27 -6.24
N ARG A 35 -21.98 -8.31 -7.02
CA ARG A 35 -22.90 -9.10 -7.87
C ARG A 35 -23.42 -10.38 -7.19
N MET A 36 -22.97 -10.70 -5.98
CA MET A 36 -23.39 -11.88 -5.23
C MET A 36 -24.83 -11.75 -4.72
N LYS A 37 -25.50 -12.89 -4.50
CA LYS A 37 -26.97 -12.93 -4.37
C LYS A 37 -27.46 -12.47 -3.00
N SER A 38 -26.66 -12.63 -1.95
CA SER A 38 -27.05 -12.24 -0.59
C SER A 38 -25.94 -11.47 0.13
N PRO A 39 -26.29 -10.59 1.08
CA PRO A 39 -25.30 -9.88 1.91
C PRO A 39 -24.38 -10.83 2.70
N GLU A 40 -24.88 -11.99 3.12
CA GLU A 40 -24.09 -12.99 3.85
C GLU A 40 -23.00 -13.59 2.97
N GLU A 41 -23.31 -13.90 1.71
CA GLU A 41 -22.34 -14.39 0.72
C GLU A 41 -21.26 -13.33 0.41
N GLN A 42 -21.66 -12.05 0.35
CA GLN A 42 -20.73 -10.93 0.16
C GLN A 42 -19.75 -10.80 1.32
N LEU A 43 -20.26 -10.90 2.55
CA LEU A 43 -19.46 -10.80 3.77
C LEU A 43 -18.46 -11.97 3.90
N GLU A 44 -18.94 -13.21 3.72
CA GLU A 44 -18.11 -14.41 3.85
C GLU A 44 -17.00 -14.46 2.78
N PHE A 45 -17.28 -13.95 1.58
CA PHE A 45 -16.26 -13.82 0.54
C PHE A 45 -15.24 -12.72 0.89
N PHE A 46 -15.72 -11.56 1.34
CA PHE A 46 -14.87 -10.43 1.71
C PHE A 46 -13.89 -10.82 2.81
N GLU A 47 -14.36 -11.39 3.92
CA GLU A 47 -13.51 -11.79 5.07
C GLU A 47 -12.40 -12.76 4.66
N ARG A 48 -12.74 -13.72 3.78
CA ARG A 48 -11.80 -14.74 3.29
C ARG A 48 -10.67 -14.14 2.47
N VAL A 49 -10.97 -13.13 1.66
CA VAL A 49 -9.99 -12.45 0.80
C VAL A 49 -9.23 -11.36 1.56
N GLU A 50 -9.92 -10.64 2.46
CA GLU A 50 -9.38 -9.52 3.22
C GLU A 50 -8.17 -9.92 4.05
N SER A 51 -8.23 -11.02 4.80
CA SER A 51 -7.15 -11.42 5.70
C SER A 51 -5.81 -11.65 4.97
N GLY A 52 -5.86 -12.26 3.78
CA GLY A 52 -4.70 -12.45 2.91
C GLY A 52 -4.21 -11.13 2.29
N PHE A 53 -5.15 -10.35 1.77
CA PHE A 53 -4.85 -9.06 1.14
C PHE A 53 -4.22 -8.06 2.12
N ALA A 54 -4.78 -7.92 3.32
CA ALA A 54 -4.31 -7.00 4.34
C ALA A 54 -2.87 -7.30 4.75
N ARG A 55 -2.52 -8.58 4.93
CA ARG A 55 -1.14 -8.98 5.22
C ARG A 55 -0.18 -8.60 4.09
N GLN A 56 -0.55 -8.89 2.84
CA GLN A 56 0.25 -8.54 1.67
C GLN A 56 0.43 -7.02 1.56
N ALA A 57 -0.66 -6.25 1.66
CA ALA A 57 -0.66 -4.80 1.57
C ALA A 57 0.20 -4.14 2.67
N ARG A 58 0.14 -4.65 3.91
CA ARG A 58 0.99 -4.16 5.01
C ARG A 58 2.47 -4.38 4.73
N VAL A 59 2.85 -5.59 4.32
CA VAL A 59 4.26 -5.91 4.05
C VAL A 59 4.78 -5.06 2.89
N THR A 60 4.06 -4.97 1.78
CA THR A 60 4.51 -4.20 0.62
C THR A 60 4.55 -2.70 0.90
N THR A 61 3.59 -2.15 1.67
CA THR A 61 3.62 -0.73 2.09
C THR A 61 4.83 -0.42 2.95
N LEU A 62 5.20 -1.30 3.89
CA LEU A 62 6.39 -1.13 4.74
C LEU A 62 7.68 -1.25 3.92
N VAL A 63 7.77 -2.24 3.03
CA VAL A 63 8.95 -2.40 2.16
C VAL A 63 9.09 -1.19 1.25
N ALA A 64 8.01 -0.69 0.64
CA ALA A 64 8.02 0.51 -0.19
C ALA A 64 8.52 1.74 0.60
N GLY A 65 7.99 1.95 1.82
CA GLY A 65 8.43 3.04 2.71
C GLY A 65 9.91 2.93 3.07
N ALA A 66 10.32 1.79 3.66
CA ALA A 66 11.69 1.59 4.13
C ALA A 66 12.73 1.73 3.00
N SER A 67 12.48 1.08 1.85
CA SER A 67 13.36 1.19 0.69
C SER A 67 13.34 2.59 0.07
N GLY A 68 12.19 3.27 0.06
CA GLY A 68 12.04 4.63 -0.46
C GLY A 68 12.82 5.65 0.37
N PHE A 69 12.65 5.63 1.70
CA PHE A 69 13.41 6.51 2.60
C PHE A 69 14.92 6.24 2.54
N TYR A 70 15.31 4.96 2.49
CA TYR A 70 16.72 4.61 2.27
C TYR A 70 17.25 5.17 0.95
N LEU A 71 16.49 5.13 -0.14
CA LEU A 71 16.91 5.70 -1.43
C LEU A 71 17.02 7.22 -1.38
N VAL A 72 16.15 7.91 -0.64
CA VAL A 72 16.25 9.36 -0.46
C VAL A 72 17.57 9.72 0.22
N ASP A 73 17.94 8.97 1.26
CA ASP A 73 19.19 9.15 1.99
C ASP A 73 20.42 8.78 1.14
N ALA A 74 20.43 7.57 0.56
CA ALA A 74 21.54 7.04 -0.21
C ALA A 74 21.83 7.82 -1.51
N LEU A 75 20.87 8.60 -2.02
CA LEU A 75 21.01 9.44 -3.20
C LEU A 75 21.17 10.93 -2.87
N ASP A 76 21.33 11.28 -1.59
CA ASP A 76 21.40 12.66 -1.09
C ASP A 76 20.26 13.54 -1.63
N ALA A 77 19.05 12.98 -1.64
CA ALA A 77 17.88 13.57 -2.28
C ALA A 77 16.97 14.34 -1.33
N TRP A 78 17.34 14.47 -0.04
CA TRP A 78 16.54 15.18 0.97
C TRP A 78 16.25 16.64 0.57
N SER A 79 17.22 17.32 -0.03
CA SER A 79 17.09 18.70 -0.51
C SER A 79 15.99 18.87 -1.56
N ARG A 80 15.62 17.81 -2.29
CA ARG A 80 14.55 17.85 -3.31
C ARG A 80 13.18 18.09 -2.70
N LEU A 81 12.95 17.71 -1.44
CA LEU A 81 11.70 17.96 -0.74
C LEU A 81 11.47 19.46 -0.43
N ALA A 82 12.48 20.32 -0.54
CA ALA A 82 12.32 21.76 -0.40
C ALA A 82 11.95 22.45 -1.73
N LEU A 83 11.99 21.72 -2.85
CA LEU A 83 11.88 22.28 -4.19
C LEU A 83 10.57 21.81 -4.85
N VAL A 84 9.70 22.78 -5.19
CA VAL A 84 8.36 22.53 -5.75
C VAL A 84 8.36 21.67 -7.03
N GLN A 85 9.43 21.73 -7.83
CA GLN A 85 9.58 20.93 -9.04
C GLN A 85 9.60 19.41 -8.77
N TYR A 86 9.89 18.99 -7.54
CA TYR A 86 9.83 17.59 -7.11
C TYR A 86 8.52 17.26 -6.36
N TRP A 87 7.42 17.94 -6.68
CA TRP A 87 6.09 17.72 -6.07
C TRP A 87 5.64 16.25 -6.05
N TRP A 88 6.07 15.47 -7.03
CA TRP A 88 5.79 14.04 -7.13
C TRP A 88 6.37 13.24 -5.94
N MET A 89 7.49 13.68 -5.34
CA MET A 89 8.03 13.07 -4.11
C MET A 89 7.07 13.30 -2.93
N HIS A 90 6.47 14.49 -2.82
CA HIS A 90 5.44 14.76 -1.83
C HIS A 90 4.19 13.91 -2.06
N ALA A 91 3.77 13.75 -3.31
CA ALA A 91 2.64 12.89 -3.64
C ALA A 91 2.91 11.42 -3.27
N MET A 92 4.11 10.89 -3.56
CA MET A 92 4.52 9.54 -3.16
C MET A 92 4.46 9.35 -1.64
N ILE A 93 5.03 10.29 -0.87
CA ILE A 93 5.01 10.25 0.60
C ILE A 93 3.58 10.36 1.12
N LEU A 94 2.77 11.27 0.58
CA LEU A 94 1.39 11.47 1.01
C LEU A 94 0.55 10.21 0.80
N VAL A 95 0.62 9.60 -0.39
CA VAL A 95 -0.08 8.33 -0.69
C VAL A 95 0.38 7.23 0.27
N TRP A 96 1.69 7.13 0.50
CA TRP A 96 2.25 6.17 1.45
C TRP A 96 1.75 6.41 2.88
N VAL A 97 1.69 7.66 3.35
CA VAL A 97 1.16 8.01 4.69
C VAL A 97 -0.31 7.63 4.79
N VAL A 98 -1.14 7.99 3.81
CA VAL A 98 -2.58 7.68 3.81
C VAL A 98 -2.82 6.18 3.92
N PHE A 99 -2.13 5.38 3.09
CA PHE A 99 -2.26 3.93 3.14
C PHE A 99 -1.68 3.32 4.42
N THR A 100 -0.59 3.87 4.95
CA THR A 100 -0.03 3.42 6.22
C THR A 100 -1.03 3.66 7.36
N LEU A 101 -1.63 4.85 7.43
CA LEU A 101 -2.67 5.14 8.41
C LEU A 101 -3.90 4.23 8.21
N MET A 102 -4.31 4.00 6.97
CA MET A 102 -5.43 3.10 6.67
C MET A 102 -5.18 1.68 7.17
N LEU A 103 -4.02 1.08 6.85
CA LEU A 103 -3.72 -0.33 7.14
C LEU A 103 -3.28 -0.62 8.58
N PHE A 104 -2.67 0.36 9.24
CA PHE A 104 -2.08 0.18 10.57
C PHE A 104 -2.83 0.90 11.69
N VAL A 105 -3.69 1.87 11.37
CA VAL A 105 -4.49 2.60 12.36
C VAL A 105 -5.97 2.35 12.14
N LEU A 106 -6.52 2.66 10.96
CA LEU A 106 -7.96 2.56 10.72
C LEU A 106 -8.45 1.11 10.68
N GLU A 107 -7.77 0.25 9.93
CA GLU A 107 -8.16 -1.16 9.79
C GLU A 107 -8.23 -1.87 11.17
N PRO A 108 -7.21 -1.79 12.07
CA PRO A 108 -7.33 -2.37 13.42
C PRO A 108 -8.42 -1.74 14.30
N LEU A 109 -8.76 -0.46 14.10
CA LEU A 109 -9.75 0.26 14.91
C LEU A 109 -11.19 0.04 14.45
N VAL A 110 -11.40 -0.25 13.17
CA VAL A 110 -12.72 -0.52 12.58
C VAL A 110 -13.05 -2.00 12.65
N LEU A 111 -12.11 -2.89 12.29
CA LEU A 111 -12.35 -4.34 12.29
C LEU A 111 -12.51 -4.93 13.70
N ARG A 112 -11.85 -4.38 14.73
CA ARG A 112 -12.04 -4.84 16.13
C ARG A 112 -13.29 -4.29 16.83
N ARG A 113 -14.01 -3.36 16.20
CA ARG A 113 -15.19 -2.69 16.81
C ARG A 113 -16.51 -3.11 16.19
N TRP A 114 -16.48 -3.65 14.97
CA TRP A 114 -17.67 -4.08 14.24
C TRP A 114 -17.84 -5.61 14.23
N PHE A 115 -16.84 -6.33 14.73
CA PHE A 115 -16.84 -7.75 15.09
C PHE A 115 -16.34 -7.91 16.53
#